data_AF-N0BCN9-F1
#
_entry.id   AF-N0BCN9-F1
#
_cell.length_a   1.000
_cell.length_b   1.000
_cell.length_c   1.000
_cell.angle_alpha   90.00
_cell.angle_beta   90.00
_cell.angle_gamma   90.00
#
_symmetry.space_group_name_H-M   'P 1'
#
loop_
_entity.id
_entity.type
_entity.pdbx_description
1 polymer ?
#
loop_
_entity_poly.entity_id
_entity_poly.type
_entity_poly.pdbx_seq_one_letter_code
_entity_poly.pdbx_strand_id
1 'polypeptide(L)'
;MAEDSIFRKAFSHCLKELNIPNIAISLQKCDFEKIRKAHDSIHEFMLIPTRLISSNEDFQAKSAFLIYHNEAFDQAHRSLLESLSGYYNAAYILLRNTLELILKGAFWECIVHKKYRDRAEVIKKTGAKIGKSKMTLIDWLSDIIRKKPSIEDELEKTSAGIYDKISPLFEDEALRKIIPNVKSIVKQLTDWRIFDPIQDIIDPVEYVYDFYYRELSADVHVAPDKTNIGRRLLAEKELFEIEVIPDELNKYAEALLRVMDIGIVIELNILKDLINEESKKWLDKRLVVITELELNYTSTKIVEMTKR
;
A
#
# COMPACT_ATOMS: atom_id res chain seq x y z
N MET A 1 12.14 8.95 -44.48
CA MET A 1 13.30 9.78 -44.07
C MET A 1 12.90 10.95 -43.16
N ALA A 2 11.89 11.76 -43.49
CA ALA A 2 11.43 12.84 -42.60
C ALA A 2 10.76 12.34 -41.31
N GLU A 3 9.94 11.29 -41.41
CA GLU A 3 9.27 10.67 -40.24
C GLU A 3 10.25 10.03 -39.25
N ASP A 4 11.33 9.41 -39.75
CA ASP A 4 12.40 8.84 -38.90
C ASP A 4 13.16 9.94 -38.14
N SER A 5 13.35 11.11 -38.75
CA SER A 5 13.95 12.28 -38.08
C SER A 5 13.05 12.86 -36.98
N ILE A 6 11.74 12.97 -37.24
CA ILE A 6 10.75 13.45 -36.25
C ILE A 6 10.66 12.47 -35.07
N PHE A 7 10.56 11.16 -35.36
CA PHE A 7 10.53 10.12 -34.34
C PHE A 7 11.77 10.16 -33.44
N ARG A 8 12.98 10.18 -34.01
CA ARG A 8 14.23 10.23 -33.24
C ARG A 8 14.31 11.47 -32.35
N LYS A 9 13.84 12.62 -32.84
CA LYS A 9 13.79 13.85 -32.06
C LYS A 9 12.82 13.74 -30.88
N ALA A 10 11.59 13.27 -31.12
CA ALA A 10 10.60 13.06 -30.07
C ALA A 10 11.09 12.05 -29.02
N PHE A 11 11.62 10.92 -29.46
CA PHE A 11 12.17 9.89 -28.58
C PHE A 11 13.34 10.42 -27.72
N SER A 12 14.29 11.14 -28.34
CA SER A 12 15.40 11.75 -27.60
C SER A 12 14.94 12.80 -26.60
N HIS A 13 13.89 13.57 -26.92
CA HIS A 13 13.29 14.52 -25.99
C HIS A 13 12.66 13.80 -24.79
N CYS A 14 11.84 12.76 -25.02
CA CYS A 14 11.29 11.94 -23.95
C CYS A 14 12.37 11.34 -23.05
N LEU A 15 13.46 10.80 -23.62
CA LEU A 15 14.58 10.27 -22.83
C LEU A 15 15.25 11.33 -21.94
N LYS A 16 15.34 12.58 -22.41
CA LYS A 16 15.85 13.70 -21.60
C LYS A 16 14.89 14.05 -20.46
N GLU A 17 13.59 14.08 -20.74
CA GLU A 17 12.55 14.39 -19.75
C GLU A 17 12.46 13.34 -18.64
N LEU A 18 12.81 12.08 -18.91
CA LEU A 18 12.91 11.04 -17.87
C LEU A 18 14.01 11.30 -16.83
N ASN A 19 14.95 12.20 -17.11
CA ASN A 19 16.08 12.53 -16.25
C ASN A 19 16.87 11.29 -15.77
N ILE A 20 17.05 10.31 -16.67
CA ILE A 20 17.80 9.06 -16.39
C ILE A 20 19.19 9.34 -15.76
N PRO A 21 19.96 10.37 -16.17
CA PRO A 21 21.24 10.69 -15.51
C PRO A 21 21.11 10.94 -14.00
N ASN A 22 19.98 11.47 -13.53
CA ASN A 22 19.74 11.69 -12.11
C ASN A 22 19.67 10.38 -11.34
N ILE A 23 19.26 9.27 -11.95
CA ILE A 23 19.26 7.96 -11.28
C ILE A 23 20.70 7.57 -10.89
N ALA A 24 21.66 7.73 -11.81
CA ALA A 24 23.07 7.46 -11.52
C ALA A 24 23.61 8.40 -10.44
N ILE A 25 23.26 9.70 -10.49
CA ILE A 25 23.66 10.69 -9.49
C ILE A 25 23.06 10.33 -8.12
N SER A 26 21.79 9.97 -8.06
CA SER A 26 21.08 9.53 -6.85
C SER A 26 21.78 8.36 -6.19
N LEU A 27 22.15 7.33 -6.97
CA LEU A 27 22.85 6.15 -6.47
C LEU A 27 24.30 6.45 -6.04
N GLN A 28 24.96 7.46 -6.62
CA GLN A 28 26.34 7.82 -6.31
C GLN A 28 26.49 8.82 -5.16
N LYS A 29 25.57 9.78 -5.05
CA LYS A 29 25.70 10.95 -4.16
C LYS A 29 24.82 10.88 -2.90
N CYS A 30 23.90 9.93 -2.84
CA CYS A 30 23.00 9.77 -1.70
C CYS A 30 23.37 8.52 -0.90
N ASP A 31 22.62 8.24 0.17
CA ASP A 31 22.84 7.05 0.97
C ASP A 31 22.37 5.81 0.19
N PHE A 32 23.32 5.16 -0.50
CA PHE A 32 23.06 3.99 -1.31
C PHE A 32 22.41 2.86 -0.50
N GLU A 33 22.79 2.67 0.76
CA GLU A 33 22.23 1.59 1.57
C GLU A 33 20.76 1.84 1.91
N LYS A 34 20.36 3.09 2.21
CA LYS A 34 18.94 3.42 2.40
C LYS A 34 18.13 3.17 1.13
N ILE A 35 18.65 3.59 -0.02
CA ILE A 35 18.00 3.40 -1.32
C ILE A 35 17.88 1.91 -1.64
N ARG A 36 18.97 1.15 -1.46
CA ARG A 36 19.01 -0.29 -1.70
C ARG A 36 18.01 -1.01 -0.80
N LYS A 37 17.98 -0.72 0.51
CA LYS A 37 17.02 -1.33 1.43
C LYS A 37 15.58 -1.02 1.04
N ALA A 38 15.28 0.23 0.71
CA ALA A 38 13.95 0.63 0.27
C ALA A 38 13.54 -0.08 -1.02
N HIS A 39 14.43 -0.15 -2.02
CA HIS A 39 14.22 -0.90 -3.25
C HIS A 39 13.96 -2.39 -2.98
N ASP A 40 14.85 -3.04 -2.24
CA ASP A 40 14.78 -4.48 -1.98
C ASP A 40 13.54 -4.83 -1.14
N SER A 41 13.08 -3.94 -0.25
CA SER A 41 11.83 -4.12 0.49
C SER A 41 10.57 -4.17 -0.39
N ILE A 42 10.56 -3.49 -1.53
CA ILE A 42 9.46 -3.60 -2.51
C ILE A 42 9.43 -5.02 -3.11
N HIS A 43 10.61 -5.60 -3.36
CA HIS A 43 10.71 -6.97 -3.87
C HIS A 43 10.30 -8.00 -2.82
N GLU A 44 10.59 -7.77 -1.54
CA GLU A 44 10.07 -8.64 -0.46
C GLU A 44 8.55 -8.63 -0.40
N PHE A 45 7.95 -7.45 -0.48
CA PHE A 45 6.50 -7.27 -0.51
C PHE A 45 5.85 -8.04 -1.66
N MET A 46 6.48 -8.13 -2.83
CA MET A 46 5.97 -8.98 -3.92
C MET A 46 6.26 -10.47 -3.71
N LEU A 47 7.43 -10.80 -3.19
CA LEU A 47 7.90 -12.18 -3.09
C LEU A 47 7.08 -13.01 -2.09
N ILE A 48 6.70 -12.43 -0.96
CA ILE A 48 6.02 -13.16 0.12
C ILE A 48 4.70 -13.81 -0.37
N PRO A 49 3.73 -13.08 -0.97
CA PRO A 49 2.50 -13.70 -1.45
C PRO A 49 2.73 -14.80 -2.49
N THR A 50 3.70 -14.63 -3.40
CA THR A 50 4.03 -15.66 -4.41
C THR A 50 4.55 -16.97 -3.81
N ARG A 51 5.00 -16.95 -2.55
CA ARG A 51 5.48 -18.13 -1.82
C ARG A 51 4.47 -18.70 -0.85
N LEU A 52 3.49 -17.91 -0.43
CA LEU A 52 2.41 -18.37 0.46
C LEU A 52 1.21 -18.93 -0.32
N ILE A 53 0.97 -18.43 -1.53
CA ILE A 53 -0.11 -18.90 -2.41
C ILE A 53 0.38 -20.12 -3.18
N SER A 54 -0.21 -21.27 -2.89
CA SER A 54 0.22 -22.56 -3.47
C SER A 54 -0.70 -23.07 -4.58
N SER A 55 -1.89 -22.49 -4.70
CA SER A 55 -2.95 -22.95 -5.59
C SER A 55 -3.78 -21.79 -6.14
N ASN A 56 -4.59 -22.07 -7.16
CA ASN A 56 -5.56 -21.11 -7.66
C ASN A 56 -6.66 -20.86 -6.62
N GLU A 57 -7.04 -21.86 -5.83
CA GLU A 57 -8.01 -21.74 -4.75
C GLU A 57 -7.54 -20.74 -3.69
N ASP A 58 -6.26 -20.82 -3.28
CA ASP A 58 -5.64 -19.85 -2.36
C ASP A 58 -5.71 -18.42 -2.93
N PHE A 59 -5.38 -18.28 -4.22
CA PHE A 59 -5.46 -17.01 -4.92
C PHE A 59 -6.89 -16.46 -4.93
N GLN A 60 -7.88 -17.28 -5.31
CA GLN A 60 -9.28 -16.87 -5.36
C GLN A 60 -9.77 -16.44 -3.97
N ALA A 61 -9.43 -17.20 -2.93
CA ALA A 61 -9.82 -16.91 -1.56
C ALA A 61 -9.24 -15.59 -1.03
N LYS A 62 -8.11 -15.11 -1.59
CA LYS A 62 -7.40 -13.88 -1.20
C LYS A 62 -7.37 -12.78 -2.27
N SER A 63 -8.14 -12.96 -3.33
CA SER A 63 -8.08 -12.16 -4.55
C SER A 63 -8.47 -10.68 -4.35
N ALA A 64 -9.32 -10.36 -3.38
CA ALA A 64 -9.66 -8.97 -3.07
C ALA A 64 -8.42 -8.19 -2.58
N PHE A 65 -7.61 -8.77 -1.68
CA PHE A 65 -6.34 -8.17 -1.28
C PHE A 65 -5.35 -8.12 -2.46
N LEU A 66 -5.18 -9.23 -3.18
CA LEU A 66 -4.12 -9.39 -4.18
C LEU A 66 -4.25 -8.43 -5.37
N ILE A 67 -5.47 -8.05 -5.75
CA ILE A 67 -5.70 -7.03 -6.80
C ILE A 67 -5.09 -5.69 -6.40
N TYR A 68 -5.31 -5.25 -5.15
CA TYR A 68 -4.73 -4.01 -4.63
C TYR A 68 -3.22 -4.15 -4.37
N HIS A 69 -2.79 -5.33 -3.92
CA HIS A 69 -1.38 -5.63 -3.66
C HIS A 69 -0.51 -5.47 -4.90
N ASN A 70 -0.93 -6.04 -6.05
CA ASN A 70 -0.18 -5.90 -7.30
C ASN A 70 -0.06 -4.43 -7.74
N GLU A 71 -1.16 -3.67 -7.68
CA GLU A 71 -1.14 -2.24 -8.00
C GLU A 71 -0.26 -1.45 -7.02
N ALA A 72 -0.27 -1.80 -5.72
CA ALA A 72 0.59 -1.16 -4.73
C ALA A 72 2.08 -1.43 -5.00
N PHE A 73 2.43 -2.66 -5.42
CA PHE A 73 3.80 -3.00 -5.84
C PHE A 73 4.27 -2.14 -7.02
N ASP A 74 3.47 -2.06 -8.08
CA ASP A 74 3.80 -1.26 -9.27
C ASP A 74 3.93 0.23 -8.94
N GLN A 75 3.05 0.74 -8.07
CA GLN A 75 3.12 2.13 -7.60
C GLN A 75 4.32 2.40 -6.70
N ALA A 76 4.70 1.48 -5.81
CA ALA A 76 5.89 1.61 -4.97
C ALA A 76 7.15 1.69 -5.83
N HIS A 77 7.24 0.83 -6.86
CA HIS A 77 8.34 0.87 -7.82
C HIS A 77 8.39 2.18 -8.60
N ARG A 78 7.25 2.60 -9.16
CA ARG A 78 7.18 3.87 -9.89
C ARG A 78 7.54 5.05 -8.97
N SER A 79 7.03 5.05 -7.74
CA SER A 79 7.34 6.03 -6.72
C SER A 79 8.84 6.16 -6.47
N LEU A 80 9.54 5.03 -6.32
CA LEU A 80 10.99 5.03 -6.14
C LEU A 80 11.70 5.61 -7.38
N LEU A 81 11.30 5.23 -8.59
CA LEU A 81 11.89 5.77 -9.82
C LEU A 81 11.72 7.29 -9.93
N GLU A 82 10.54 7.82 -9.63
CA GLU A 82 10.31 9.28 -9.62
C GLU A 82 11.22 9.98 -8.62
N SER A 83 11.42 9.39 -7.43
CA SER A 83 12.35 9.95 -6.43
C SER A 83 13.81 9.97 -6.91
N LEU A 84 14.26 8.91 -7.60
CA LEU A 84 15.62 8.78 -8.12
C LEU A 84 15.87 9.75 -9.28
N SER A 85 14.84 10.09 -10.05
CA SER A 85 14.89 11.11 -11.11
C SER A 85 14.79 12.55 -10.58
N GLY A 86 14.52 12.77 -9.28
CA GLY A 86 14.42 14.09 -8.65
C GLY A 86 13.01 14.70 -8.61
N TYR A 87 11.97 13.89 -8.86
CA TYR A 87 10.56 14.29 -8.83
C TYR A 87 9.89 13.91 -7.50
N TYR A 88 10.39 14.46 -6.39
CA TYR A 88 9.98 14.09 -5.04
C TYR A 88 8.49 14.25 -4.76
N ASN A 89 7.84 15.32 -5.23
CA ASN A 89 6.40 15.49 -5.01
C ASN A 89 5.59 14.33 -5.65
N ALA A 90 5.92 13.96 -6.89
CA ALA A 90 5.28 12.83 -7.56
C ALA A 90 5.56 11.51 -6.83
N ALA A 91 6.79 11.31 -6.38
CA ALA A 91 7.16 10.16 -5.57
C ALA A 91 6.31 10.07 -4.28
N TYR A 92 6.23 11.12 -3.47
CA TYR A 92 5.42 11.07 -2.24
C TYR A 92 3.92 10.86 -2.50
N ILE A 93 3.37 11.42 -3.59
CA ILE A 93 1.98 11.18 -3.98
C ILE A 93 1.75 9.70 -4.30
N LEU A 94 2.66 9.08 -5.05
CA LEU A 94 2.58 7.65 -5.38
C LEU A 94 2.80 6.77 -4.15
N LEU A 95 3.71 7.13 -3.25
CA LEU A 95 3.92 6.41 -1.99
C LEU A 95 2.69 6.50 -1.06
N ARG A 96 2.05 7.67 -0.99
CA ARG A 96 0.76 7.84 -0.31
C ARG A 96 -0.27 6.87 -0.88
N ASN A 97 -0.37 6.81 -2.20
CA ASN A 97 -1.34 5.96 -2.89
C ASN A 97 -1.04 4.48 -2.64
N THR A 98 0.23 4.09 -2.68
CA THR A 98 0.72 2.75 -2.29
C THR A 98 0.20 2.34 -0.91
N LEU A 99 0.40 3.19 0.12
CA LEU A 99 -0.11 2.92 1.47
C LEU A 99 -1.64 2.83 1.51
N GLU A 100 -2.35 3.72 0.80
CA GLU A 100 -3.81 3.67 0.73
C GLU A 100 -4.33 2.39 0.07
N LEU A 101 -3.66 1.92 -0.99
CA LEU A 101 -4.02 0.68 -1.68
C LEU A 101 -3.82 -0.54 -0.79
N ILE A 102 -2.68 -0.62 -0.08
CA ILE A 102 -2.41 -1.67 0.90
C ILE A 102 -3.53 -1.73 1.95
N LEU A 103 -3.89 -0.57 2.53
CA LEU A 103 -4.93 -0.46 3.56
C LEU A 103 -6.32 -0.83 3.02
N LYS A 104 -6.68 -0.35 1.83
CA LYS A 104 -7.97 -0.66 1.20
C LYS A 104 -8.05 -2.14 0.82
N GLY A 105 -7.00 -2.70 0.23
CA GLY A 105 -6.92 -4.11 -0.12
C GLY A 105 -7.16 -4.99 1.10
N ALA A 106 -6.43 -4.72 2.19
CA ALA A 106 -6.58 -5.47 3.44
C ALA A 106 -7.98 -5.34 4.05
N PHE A 107 -8.56 -4.14 3.98
CA PHE A 107 -9.90 -3.87 4.46
C PHE A 107 -10.97 -4.65 3.69
N TRP A 108 -10.93 -4.57 2.36
CA TRP A 108 -11.88 -5.28 1.50
C TRP A 108 -11.74 -6.80 1.66
N GLU A 109 -10.51 -7.30 1.71
CA GLU A 109 -10.25 -8.71 1.99
C GLU A 109 -10.85 -9.16 3.32
N CYS A 110 -10.65 -8.38 4.38
CA CYS A 110 -11.26 -8.72 5.67
C CYS A 110 -12.78 -8.67 5.61
N ILE A 111 -13.41 -7.64 5.02
CA ILE A 111 -14.87 -7.49 5.02
C ILE A 111 -15.60 -8.63 4.28
N VAL A 112 -14.93 -9.24 3.30
CA VAL A 112 -15.43 -10.41 2.56
C VAL A 112 -15.65 -11.59 3.51
N HIS A 113 -14.73 -11.83 4.43
CA HIS A 113 -14.80 -12.98 5.32
C HIS A 113 -15.71 -12.72 6.51
N LYS A 114 -16.67 -13.62 6.73
CA LYS A 114 -17.64 -13.58 7.83
C LYS A 114 -16.97 -13.39 9.19
N LYS A 115 -15.83 -14.07 9.41
CA LYS A 115 -15.05 -13.99 10.66
C LYS A 115 -14.63 -12.56 11.03
N TYR A 116 -14.47 -11.66 10.06
CA TYR A 116 -14.13 -10.26 10.28
C TYR A 116 -15.37 -9.37 10.16
N ARG A 117 -16.20 -9.59 9.13
CA ARG A 117 -17.44 -8.83 8.90
C ARG A 117 -18.35 -8.81 10.12
N ASP A 118 -18.54 -9.95 10.78
CA ASP A 118 -19.41 -10.05 11.96
C ASP A 118 -18.87 -9.25 13.16
N ARG A 119 -17.56 -9.01 13.18
CA ARG A 119 -16.83 -8.26 14.22
C ARG A 119 -16.41 -6.85 13.75
N ALA A 120 -17.06 -6.29 12.74
CA ALA A 120 -16.73 -4.99 12.18
C ALA A 120 -17.27 -3.81 13.02
N GLU A 121 -16.94 -3.75 14.31
CA GLU A 121 -17.57 -2.82 15.27
C GLU A 121 -17.31 -1.34 14.98
N VAL A 122 -16.18 -1.02 14.36
CA VAL A 122 -15.87 0.35 13.94
C VAL A 122 -16.77 0.75 12.78
N ILE A 123 -16.88 -0.12 11.76
CA ILE A 123 -17.63 0.19 10.53
C ILE A 123 -19.15 0.24 10.78
N LYS A 124 -19.67 -0.59 11.70
CA LYS A 124 -21.06 -0.52 12.16
C LYS A 124 -21.42 0.86 12.75
N LYS A 125 -20.45 1.66 13.18
CA LYS A 125 -20.66 3.00 13.75
C LYS A 125 -20.52 4.12 12.73
N THR A 126 -19.79 3.92 11.62
CA THR A 126 -19.44 4.95 10.63
C THR A 126 -20.42 5.08 9.46
N GLY A 127 -21.70 4.79 9.67
CA GLY A 127 -22.73 4.89 8.61
C GLY A 127 -23.11 6.33 8.25
N ALA A 128 -23.67 6.50 7.06
CA ALA A 128 -24.17 7.77 6.54
C ALA A 128 -25.70 7.76 6.42
N LYS A 129 -26.32 8.94 6.40
CA LYS A 129 -27.76 9.07 6.18
C LYS A 129 -28.08 8.89 4.70
N ILE A 130 -28.81 7.83 4.36
CA ILE A 130 -29.31 7.52 3.03
C ILE A 130 -30.84 7.62 3.07
N GLY A 131 -31.40 8.66 2.44
CA GLY A 131 -32.82 8.97 2.56
C GLY A 131 -33.24 9.24 4.01
N LYS A 132 -34.08 8.35 4.57
CA LYS A 132 -34.63 8.50 5.93
C LYS A 132 -33.88 7.69 7.00
N SER A 133 -32.99 6.78 6.62
CA SER A 133 -32.28 5.90 7.56
C SER A 133 -30.77 6.14 7.53
N LYS A 134 -30.10 5.77 8.62
CA LYS A 134 -28.64 5.61 8.63
C LYS A 134 -28.33 4.23 8.05
N MET A 135 -27.40 4.18 7.10
CA MET A 135 -26.92 2.95 6.47
C MET A 135 -25.40 2.88 6.60
N THR A 136 -24.90 1.72 6.98
CA THR A 136 -23.47 1.39 7.00
C THR A 136 -23.12 0.48 5.83
N LEU A 137 -21.82 0.33 5.56
CA LEU A 137 -21.33 -0.69 4.64
C LEU A 137 -21.74 -2.11 5.08
N ILE A 138 -21.79 -2.38 6.38
CA ILE A 138 -22.23 -3.68 6.91
C ILE A 138 -23.69 -3.91 6.60
N ASP A 139 -24.55 -2.92 6.83
CA ASP A 139 -25.99 -3.03 6.52
C ASP A 139 -26.20 -3.33 5.02
N TRP A 140 -25.45 -2.64 4.15
CA TRP A 140 -25.46 -2.88 2.71
C TRP A 140 -25.13 -4.34 2.36
N LEU A 141 -24.01 -4.85 2.88
CA LEU A 141 -23.58 -6.23 2.62
C LEU A 141 -24.56 -7.25 3.21
N SER A 142 -25.04 -7.03 4.43
CA SER A 142 -26.05 -7.87 5.08
C SER A 142 -27.35 -7.91 4.30
N ASP A 143 -27.79 -6.80 3.72
CA ASP A 143 -28.99 -6.75 2.88
C ASP A 143 -28.81 -7.54 1.58
N ILE A 144 -27.63 -7.47 0.95
CA ILE A 144 -27.30 -8.25 -0.25
C ILE A 144 -27.28 -9.75 0.06
N ILE A 145 -26.61 -10.15 1.14
CA ILE A 145 -26.53 -11.55 1.57
C ILE A 145 -27.91 -12.08 1.97
N ARG A 146 -28.73 -11.28 2.67
CA ARG A 146 -30.10 -11.68 3.03
C ARG A 146 -30.96 -11.94 1.79
N LYS A 147 -30.77 -11.19 0.70
CA LYS A 147 -31.50 -11.39 -0.56
C LYS A 147 -31.02 -12.64 -1.32
N LYS A 148 -29.73 -12.95 -1.27
CA LYS A 148 -29.14 -14.14 -1.89
C LYS A 148 -28.09 -14.76 -0.96
N PRO A 149 -28.49 -15.70 -0.07
CA PRO A 149 -27.59 -16.26 0.94
C PRO A 149 -26.32 -16.92 0.42
N SER A 150 -26.34 -17.48 -0.81
CA SER A 150 -25.15 -18.09 -1.41
C SER A 150 -24.00 -17.10 -1.63
N ILE A 151 -24.27 -15.79 -1.64
CA ILE A 151 -23.23 -14.76 -1.73
C ILE A 151 -22.24 -14.88 -0.56
N GLU A 152 -22.68 -15.26 0.63
CA GLU A 152 -21.77 -15.42 1.77
C GLU A 152 -20.71 -16.50 1.49
N ASP A 153 -21.13 -17.68 1.03
CA ASP A 153 -20.21 -18.78 0.69
C ASP A 153 -19.38 -18.49 -0.58
N GLU A 154 -19.96 -17.79 -1.56
CA GLU A 154 -19.25 -17.34 -2.77
C GLU A 154 -18.09 -16.40 -2.40
N LEU A 155 -18.33 -15.44 -1.49
CA LEU A 155 -17.33 -14.48 -1.04
C LEU A 155 -16.18 -15.16 -0.28
N GLU A 156 -16.45 -16.15 0.56
CA GLU A 156 -15.40 -16.90 1.27
C GLU A 156 -14.49 -17.68 0.30
N LYS A 157 -15.01 -18.15 -0.83
CA LYS A 157 -14.26 -18.89 -1.85
C LYS A 157 -13.55 -17.97 -2.86
N THR A 158 -14.16 -16.85 -3.19
CA THR A 158 -13.67 -15.91 -4.21
C THR A 158 -13.84 -14.49 -3.70
N SER A 159 -12.84 -13.98 -2.99
CA SER A 159 -12.97 -12.71 -2.28
C SER A 159 -13.12 -11.51 -3.21
N ALA A 160 -12.52 -11.52 -4.41
CA ALA A 160 -12.69 -10.47 -5.42
C ALA A 160 -14.16 -10.26 -5.85
N GLY A 161 -15.04 -11.24 -5.62
CA GLY A 161 -16.48 -11.10 -5.83
C GLY A 161 -17.11 -9.95 -5.03
N ILE A 162 -16.42 -9.42 -4.01
CA ILE A 162 -16.85 -8.23 -3.27
C ILE A 162 -16.96 -7.00 -4.17
N TYR A 163 -16.10 -6.86 -5.18
CA TYR A 163 -16.06 -5.68 -6.04
C TYR A 163 -17.36 -5.51 -6.83
N ASP A 164 -17.95 -6.61 -7.28
CA ASP A 164 -19.28 -6.60 -7.89
C ASP A 164 -20.37 -6.15 -6.91
N LYS A 165 -20.24 -6.49 -5.62
CA LYS A 165 -21.25 -6.17 -4.59
C LYS A 165 -21.15 -4.72 -4.14
N ILE A 166 -19.98 -4.11 -4.24
CA ILE A 166 -19.74 -2.73 -3.83
C ILE A 166 -19.65 -1.75 -5.01
N SER A 167 -19.60 -2.20 -6.27
CA SER A 167 -19.62 -1.31 -7.46
C SER A 167 -20.70 -0.22 -7.39
N PRO A 168 -21.95 -0.53 -6.99
CA PRO A 168 -22.99 0.50 -6.87
C PRO A 168 -22.64 1.63 -5.88
N LEU A 169 -21.82 1.34 -4.87
CA LEU A 169 -21.37 2.33 -3.89
C LEU A 169 -20.41 3.35 -4.50
N PHE A 170 -19.72 3.01 -5.59
CA PHE A 170 -18.82 3.91 -6.31
C PHE A 170 -19.52 4.67 -7.43
N GLU A 171 -20.64 4.16 -7.93
CA GLU A 171 -21.41 4.78 -9.01
C GLU A 171 -22.41 5.83 -8.49
N ASP A 172 -23.04 5.57 -7.33
CA ASP A 172 -24.06 6.46 -6.74
C ASP A 172 -23.47 7.41 -5.69
N GLU A 173 -23.66 8.72 -5.89
CA GLU A 173 -23.11 9.77 -5.00
C GLU A 173 -23.65 9.71 -3.56
N ALA A 174 -24.91 9.31 -3.37
CA ALA A 174 -25.46 9.16 -2.03
C ALA A 174 -24.83 7.94 -1.34
N LEU A 175 -24.70 6.82 -2.06
CA LEU A 175 -24.13 5.59 -1.51
C LEU A 175 -22.62 5.69 -1.23
N ARG A 176 -21.86 6.47 -1.99
CA ARG A 176 -20.42 6.72 -1.73
C ARG A 176 -20.11 7.10 -0.29
N LYS A 177 -21.05 7.77 0.39
CA LYS A 177 -20.89 8.24 1.78
C LYS A 177 -20.81 7.11 2.80
N ILE A 178 -21.22 5.88 2.46
CA ILE A 178 -21.10 4.72 3.36
C ILE A 178 -19.73 4.06 3.27
N ILE A 179 -18.92 4.40 2.25
CA ILE A 179 -17.55 3.89 2.10
C ILE A 179 -16.69 4.53 3.21
N PRO A 180 -16.01 3.72 4.04
CA PRO A 180 -15.22 4.26 5.14
C PRO A 180 -14.01 5.03 4.62
N ASN A 181 -13.70 6.14 5.31
CA ASN A 181 -12.44 6.85 5.09
C ASN A 181 -11.24 6.06 5.64
N VAL A 182 -10.02 6.44 5.23
CA VAL A 182 -8.79 5.73 5.61
C VAL A 182 -8.60 5.65 7.13
N LYS A 183 -8.96 6.70 7.89
CA LYS A 183 -8.88 6.65 9.37
C LYS A 183 -9.77 5.54 9.94
N SER A 184 -10.97 5.39 9.40
CA SER A 184 -11.92 4.35 9.82
C SER A 184 -11.45 2.96 9.40
N ILE A 185 -10.83 2.85 8.23
CA ILE A 185 -10.19 1.62 7.76
C ILE A 185 -9.07 1.20 8.72
N VAL A 186 -8.13 2.09 9.04
CA VAL A 186 -7.00 1.80 9.95
C VAL A 186 -7.51 1.38 11.33
N LYS A 187 -8.51 2.09 11.86
CA LYS A 187 -9.17 1.71 13.13
C LYS A 187 -9.77 0.29 13.07
N GLN A 188 -10.47 -0.04 11.99
CA GLN A 188 -11.08 -1.37 11.86
C GLN A 188 -10.03 -2.47 11.67
N LEU A 189 -8.98 -2.22 10.90
CA LEU A 189 -7.86 -3.17 10.73
C LEU A 189 -7.12 -3.42 12.05
N THR A 190 -7.00 -2.40 12.90
CA THR A 190 -6.44 -2.51 14.26
C THR A 190 -7.33 -3.40 15.14
N ASP A 191 -8.64 -3.17 15.12
CA ASP A 191 -9.63 -3.98 15.85
C ASP A 191 -9.60 -5.46 15.43
N TRP A 192 -9.31 -5.73 14.15
CA TRP A 192 -9.10 -7.09 13.63
C TRP A 192 -7.69 -7.66 13.83
N ARG A 193 -6.80 -6.91 14.48
CA ARG A 193 -5.40 -7.30 14.72
C ARG A 193 -4.59 -7.55 13.44
N ILE A 194 -4.88 -6.82 12.38
CA ILE A 194 -4.16 -6.94 11.09
C ILE A 194 -2.78 -6.27 11.16
N PHE A 195 -2.57 -5.37 12.11
CA PHE A 195 -1.28 -4.71 12.33
C PHE A 195 -0.36 -5.43 13.33
N ASP A 196 -0.75 -6.57 13.92
CA ASP A 196 0.14 -7.33 14.82
C ASP A 196 1.45 -7.71 14.09
N PRO A 197 2.64 -7.32 14.59
CA PRO A 197 2.91 -6.93 15.98
C PRO A 197 3.06 -5.42 16.22
N ILE A 198 2.89 -4.57 15.20
CA ILE A 198 3.02 -3.10 15.31
C ILE A 198 2.17 -2.55 16.46
N GLN A 199 0.92 -3.02 16.55
CA GLN A 199 -0.05 -2.54 17.53
C GLN A 199 0.28 -2.88 18.99
N ASP A 200 1.20 -3.83 19.23
CA ASP A 200 1.69 -4.13 20.58
C ASP A 200 2.79 -3.13 21.02
N ILE A 201 3.33 -2.35 20.08
CA ILE A 201 4.42 -1.38 20.29
C ILE A 201 3.90 0.06 20.22
N ILE A 202 3.06 0.36 19.23
CA ILE A 202 2.53 1.70 18.96
C ILE A 202 1.11 1.61 18.39
N ASP A 203 0.23 2.56 18.75
CA ASP A 203 -1.13 2.61 18.21
C ASP A 203 -1.09 2.77 16.67
N PRO A 204 -1.64 1.84 15.87
CA PRO A 204 -1.63 1.96 14.41
C PRO A 204 -2.41 3.18 13.91
N VAL A 205 -3.39 3.70 14.66
CA VAL A 205 -4.06 4.95 14.27
C VAL A 205 -3.09 6.13 14.34
N GLU A 206 -2.27 6.20 15.39
CA GLU A 206 -1.23 7.21 15.52
C GLU A 206 -0.12 7.01 14.47
N TYR A 207 0.42 5.80 14.40
CA TYR A 207 1.60 5.49 13.57
C TYR A 207 1.28 5.45 12.07
N VAL A 208 0.26 4.70 11.65
CA VAL A 208 -0.03 4.49 10.23
C VAL A 208 -0.83 5.66 9.66
N TYR A 209 -1.87 6.10 10.38
CA TYR A 209 -2.73 7.17 9.89
C TYR A 209 -2.20 8.57 10.21
N ASP A 210 -2.04 8.91 11.50
CA ASP A 210 -1.73 10.29 11.90
C ASP A 210 -0.29 10.71 11.58
N PHE A 211 0.67 9.78 11.60
CA PHE A 211 2.06 10.01 11.18
C PHE A 211 2.23 9.79 9.66
N TYR A 212 2.32 8.55 9.17
CA TYR A 212 2.66 8.35 7.74
C TYR A 212 1.61 8.84 6.76
N TYR A 213 0.36 8.40 6.88
CA TYR A 213 -0.65 8.73 5.86
C TYR A 213 -0.92 10.24 5.79
N ARG A 214 -1.01 10.94 6.94
CA ARG A 214 -1.22 12.39 6.95
C ARG A 214 0.00 13.16 6.46
N GLU A 215 1.22 12.76 6.82
CA GLU A 215 2.43 13.40 6.31
C GLU A 215 2.53 13.25 4.78
N LEU A 216 2.32 12.04 4.26
CA LEU A 216 2.31 11.78 2.83
C LEU A 216 1.16 12.52 2.12
N SER A 217 0.03 12.72 2.79
CA SER A 217 -1.09 13.51 2.26
C SER A 217 -0.79 15.01 2.18
N ALA A 218 0.19 15.52 2.94
CA ALA A 218 0.59 16.93 2.83
C ALA A 218 1.22 17.23 1.47
N ASP A 219 1.94 16.27 0.88
CA ASP A 219 2.50 16.36 -0.46
C ASP A 219 1.44 16.41 -1.56
N VAL A 220 0.31 15.70 -1.35
CA VAL A 220 -0.86 15.70 -2.26
C VAL A 220 -1.55 17.06 -2.27
N HIS A 221 -1.54 17.79 -1.16
CA HIS A 221 -2.12 19.13 -1.07
C HIS A 221 -1.19 20.24 -1.59
N VAL A 222 0.01 19.86 -2.07
CA VAL A 222 0.93 20.76 -2.78
C VAL A 222 1.23 22.03 -1.98
N ALA A 223 1.48 21.87 -0.67
CA ALA A 223 1.97 22.98 0.14
C ALA A 223 3.26 23.54 -0.51
N PRO A 224 3.48 24.87 -0.51
CA PRO A 224 4.58 25.47 -1.29
C PRO A 224 5.95 24.82 -1.07
N ASP A 225 6.28 24.46 0.17
CA ASP A 225 7.51 23.79 0.61
C ASP A 225 7.59 22.29 0.22
N LYS A 226 6.47 21.68 -0.17
CA LYS A 226 6.36 20.27 -0.62
C LYS A 226 6.43 20.12 -2.13
N THR A 227 6.31 21.23 -2.87
CA THR A 227 6.52 21.23 -4.32
C THR A 227 7.99 20.97 -4.65
N ASN A 228 8.28 20.45 -5.85
CA ASN A 228 9.68 20.27 -6.28
C ASN A 228 10.45 21.60 -6.27
N ILE A 229 9.79 22.71 -6.63
CA ILE A 229 10.39 24.05 -6.58
C ILE A 229 10.67 24.48 -5.13
N GLY A 230 9.72 24.29 -4.22
CA GLY A 230 9.89 24.62 -2.80
C GLY A 230 11.02 23.83 -2.16
N ARG A 231 11.11 22.53 -2.46
CA ARG A 231 12.20 21.68 -1.97
C ARG A 231 13.56 22.12 -2.49
N ARG A 232 13.65 22.52 -3.75
CA ARG A 232 14.89 23.07 -4.34
C ARG A 232 15.28 24.40 -3.70
N LEU A 233 14.32 25.31 -3.49
CA LEU A 233 14.56 26.57 -2.80
C LEU A 233 15.13 26.36 -1.40
N LEU A 234 14.53 25.43 -0.64
CA LEU A 234 14.99 25.11 0.71
C LEU A 234 16.36 24.41 0.73
N ALA A 235 16.69 23.68 -0.33
CA ALA A 235 17.98 23.01 -0.50
C ALA A 235 19.05 23.87 -1.22
N GLU A 236 18.76 25.17 -1.45
CA GLU A 236 19.64 26.11 -2.16
C GLU A 236 20.10 25.58 -3.54
N LYS A 237 19.15 24.97 -4.28
CA LYS A 237 19.34 24.39 -5.62
C LYS A 237 18.75 25.26 -6.72
N GLU A 238 19.16 24.97 -7.96
CA GLU A 238 18.62 25.66 -9.13
C GLU A 238 17.12 25.41 -9.29
N LEU A 239 16.35 26.49 -9.44
CA LEU A 239 14.89 26.47 -9.38
C LEU A 239 14.24 25.61 -10.48
N PHE A 240 14.72 25.80 -11.71
CA PHE A 240 14.10 25.25 -12.91
C PHE A 240 14.84 24.02 -13.45
N GLU A 241 15.94 23.63 -12.82
CA GLU A 241 16.67 22.41 -13.15
C GLU A 241 16.23 21.28 -12.21
N ILE A 242 16.17 20.08 -12.74
CA ILE A 242 15.79 18.91 -11.95
C ILE A 242 17.08 18.33 -11.39
N GLU A 243 17.36 18.68 -10.14
CA GLU A 243 18.52 18.20 -9.42
C GLU A 243 18.14 17.20 -8.33
N VAL A 244 19.06 16.29 -8.06
CA VAL A 244 18.98 15.37 -6.92
C VAL A 244 19.24 16.16 -5.64
N ILE A 245 18.33 16.01 -4.67
CA ILE A 245 18.43 16.55 -3.31
C ILE A 245 18.68 15.36 -2.37
N PRO A 246 19.94 15.11 -1.94
CA PRO A 246 20.28 13.91 -1.18
C PRO A 246 19.46 13.72 0.10
N ASP A 247 19.27 14.79 0.87
CA ASP A 247 18.50 14.72 2.13
C ASP A 247 17.04 14.35 1.88
N GLU A 248 16.43 14.88 0.82
CA GLU A 248 15.06 14.54 0.45
C GLU A 248 14.94 13.11 -0.05
N LEU A 249 15.90 12.63 -0.84
CA LEU A 249 15.92 11.24 -1.31
C LEU A 249 16.09 10.26 -0.15
N ASN A 250 16.99 10.57 0.80
CA ASN A 250 17.21 9.74 1.98
C ASN A 250 15.94 9.67 2.85
N LYS A 251 15.28 10.81 3.08
CA LYS A 251 14.00 10.89 3.80
C LYS A 251 12.91 10.09 3.09
N TYR A 252 12.82 10.22 1.77
CA TYR A 252 11.88 9.46 0.96
C TYR A 252 12.15 7.95 1.07
N ALA A 253 13.41 7.51 0.97
CA ALA A 253 13.79 6.10 1.05
C ALA A 253 13.40 5.49 2.40
N GLU A 254 13.58 6.22 3.50
CA GLU A 254 13.12 5.82 4.83
C GLU A 254 11.60 5.69 4.90
N ALA A 255 10.86 6.66 4.35
CA ALA A 255 9.39 6.59 4.31
C ALA A 255 8.90 5.38 3.50
N LEU A 256 9.51 5.12 2.33
CA LEU A 256 9.21 3.96 1.51
C LEU A 256 9.46 2.65 2.26
N LEU A 257 10.63 2.50 2.89
CA LEU A 257 10.98 1.32 3.67
C LEU A 257 9.94 1.05 4.77
N ARG A 258 9.47 2.10 5.45
CA ARG A 258 8.48 1.99 6.52
C ARG A 258 7.09 1.64 6.00
N VAL A 259 6.69 2.17 4.85
CA VAL A 259 5.44 1.77 4.17
C VAL A 259 5.50 0.31 3.75
N MET A 260 6.65 -0.17 3.25
CA MET A 260 6.83 -1.59 2.90
C MET A 260 6.79 -2.49 4.15
N ASP A 261 7.44 -2.11 5.26
CA ASP A 261 7.38 -2.88 6.51
C ASP A 261 5.93 -2.99 7.04
N ILE A 262 5.15 -1.91 6.99
CA ILE A 262 3.71 -1.93 7.32
C ILE A 262 2.94 -2.85 6.36
N GLY A 263 3.20 -2.75 5.05
CA GLY A 263 2.54 -3.55 4.02
C GLY A 263 2.79 -5.04 4.17
N ILE A 264 4.03 -5.43 4.45
CA ILE A 264 4.41 -6.82 4.67
C ILE A 264 3.79 -7.38 5.96
N VAL A 265 3.73 -6.59 7.05
CA VAL A 265 3.01 -7.03 8.26
C VAL A 265 1.53 -7.30 7.97
N ILE A 266 0.88 -6.41 7.20
CA ILE A 266 -0.50 -6.60 6.78
C ILE A 266 -0.64 -7.89 5.95
N GLU A 267 0.21 -8.09 4.94
CA GLU A 267 0.11 -9.24 4.04
C GLU A 267 0.29 -10.56 4.79
N LEU A 268 1.26 -10.64 5.72
CA LEU A 268 1.48 -11.81 6.56
C LEU A 268 0.26 -12.12 7.44
N ASN A 269 -0.43 -11.11 7.96
CA ASN A 269 -1.66 -11.32 8.74
C ASN A 269 -2.87 -11.72 7.89
N ILE A 270 -2.97 -11.22 6.67
CA ILE A 270 -4.04 -11.56 5.73
C ILE A 270 -3.89 -13.00 5.22
N LEU A 271 -2.65 -13.42 4.93
CA LEU A 271 -2.30 -14.72 4.37
C LEU A 271 -1.97 -15.79 5.43
N LYS A 272 -2.11 -15.47 6.72
CA LYS A 272 -1.69 -16.36 7.82
C LYS A 272 -2.34 -17.74 7.80
N ASP A 273 -3.56 -17.85 7.27
CA ASP A 273 -4.31 -19.09 7.15
C ASP A 273 -3.80 -20.00 6.02
N LEU A 274 -2.96 -19.47 5.12
CA LEU A 274 -2.30 -20.23 4.05
C LEU A 274 -0.93 -20.77 4.46
N ILE A 275 -0.41 -20.38 5.64
CA ILE A 275 0.92 -20.77 6.08
C ILE A 275 0.94 -22.24 6.49
N ASN A 276 1.79 -23.01 5.81
CA ASN A 276 2.10 -24.40 6.13
C ASN A 276 3.58 -24.55 6.55
N GLU A 277 4.00 -25.78 6.88
CA GLU A 277 5.36 -26.07 7.33
C GLU A 277 6.46 -25.75 6.31
N GLU A 278 6.17 -25.84 5.01
CA GLU A 278 7.11 -25.44 3.95
C GLU A 278 7.27 -23.92 3.93
N SER A 279 6.16 -23.18 3.94
CA SER A 279 6.15 -21.73 4.00
C SER A 279 6.84 -21.20 5.26
N LYS A 280 6.63 -21.83 6.43
CA LYS A 280 7.35 -21.47 7.67
C LYS A 280 8.87 -21.62 7.52
N LYS A 281 9.34 -22.76 6.99
CA LYS A 281 10.78 -22.97 6.75
C LYS A 281 11.35 -21.96 5.76
N TRP A 282 10.57 -21.57 4.76
CA TRP A 282 10.97 -20.54 3.81
C TRP A 282 11.06 -19.16 4.49
N LEU A 283 10.06 -18.77 5.26
CA LEU A 283 10.05 -17.51 6.03
C LEU A 283 11.20 -17.45 7.04
N ASP A 284 11.50 -18.55 7.73
CA ASP A 284 12.62 -18.64 8.67
C ASP A 284 13.98 -18.39 7.99
N LYS A 285 14.18 -18.95 6.80
CA LYS A 285 15.37 -18.64 5.97
C LYS A 285 15.36 -17.19 5.49
N ARG A 286 14.18 -16.64 5.18
CA ARG A 286 14.04 -15.27 4.68
C ARG A 286 14.26 -14.22 5.77
N LEU A 287 14.09 -14.57 7.04
CA LEU A 287 14.28 -13.69 8.20
C LEU A 287 15.64 -12.98 8.21
N VAL A 288 16.70 -13.65 7.73
CA VAL A 288 18.04 -13.05 7.60
C VAL A 288 17.97 -11.81 6.70
N VAL A 289 17.39 -11.96 5.50
CA VAL A 289 17.27 -10.87 4.52
C VAL A 289 16.36 -9.76 5.06
N ILE A 290 15.20 -10.11 5.64
CA ILE A 290 14.29 -9.13 6.24
C ILE A 290 14.97 -8.31 7.33
N THR A 291 15.81 -8.94 8.14
CA THR A 291 16.56 -8.28 9.21
C THR A 291 17.67 -7.38 8.65
N GLU A 292 18.40 -7.84 7.62
CA GLU A 292 19.39 -7.02 6.91
C GLU A 292 18.78 -5.78 6.24
N LEU A 293 17.51 -5.86 5.84
CA LEU A 293 16.74 -4.74 5.30
C LEU A 293 16.17 -3.81 6.37
N GLU A 294 16.30 -4.13 7.66
CA GLU A 294 15.75 -3.37 8.80
C GLU A 294 14.22 -3.24 8.80
N LEU A 295 13.55 -4.26 8.27
CA LEU A 295 12.10 -4.44 8.31
C LEU A 295 11.69 -5.01 9.68
N ASN A 296 11.85 -4.20 10.73
CA ASN A 296 11.80 -4.64 12.12
C ASN A 296 10.47 -5.28 12.52
N TYR A 297 9.34 -4.74 12.05
CA TYR A 297 8.04 -5.30 12.39
C TYR A 297 7.78 -6.59 11.64
N THR A 298 8.19 -6.66 10.37
CA THR A 298 8.17 -7.88 9.57
C THR A 298 9.02 -8.97 10.19
N SER A 299 10.26 -8.69 10.61
CA SER A 299 11.12 -9.66 11.28
C SER A 299 10.45 -10.22 12.53
N THR A 300 9.86 -9.35 13.35
CA THR A 300 9.11 -9.75 14.55
C THR A 300 7.94 -10.66 14.18
N LYS A 301 7.17 -10.30 13.15
CA LYS A 301 6.03 -11.09 12.68
C LYS A 301 6.45 -12.48 12.20
N ILE A 302 7.51 -12.57 11.40
CA ILE A 302 8.03 -13.85 10.90
C ILE A 302 8.44 -14.74 12.07
N VAL A 303 9.15 -14.19 13.05
CA VAL A 303 9.55 -14.94 14.27
C VAL A 303 8.35 -15.50 15.03
N GLU A 304 7.25 -14.75 15.16
CA GLU A 304 6.02 -15.24 15.80
C GLU A 304 5.37 -16.39 15.03
N MET A 305 5.46 -16.36 13.70
CA MET A 305 4.82 -17.33 12.81
C MET A 305 5.63 -18.62 12.67
N THR A 306 6.95 -18.57 12.81
CA THR A 306 7.84 -19.74 12.64
C THR A 306 8.15 -20.47 13.95
N LYS A 307 7.98 -19.83 15.11
CA LYS A 307 8.23 -20.44 16.45
C LYS A 307 7.12 -21.37 16.96
N ARG A 308 5.99 -21.47 16.25
CA ARG A 308 4.85 -22.35 16.58
C ARG A 308 4.77 -23.52 15.63
#